data_AF-A0A9X8ZEF1-F1
#
_entry.id   AF-A0A9X8ZEF1-F1
#
_cell.length_a   1.000
_cell.length_b   1.000
_cell.length_c   1.000
_cell.angle_alpha   90.00
_cell.angle_beta   90.00
_cell.angle_gamma   90.00
#
_symmetry.space_group_name_H-M   'P 1'
#
loop_
_entity.id
_entity.type
_entity.pdbx_description
1 polymer ?
#
loop_
_entity_poly.entity_id
_entity_poly.type
_entity_poly.pdbx_seq_one_letter_code
_entity_poly.pdbx_strand_id
1 'polypeptide(L)'
;MLSILGFSMIAVFMYLIMSKRLSALVAIMLVPIIFGVIGGFFTELGPMMQDGVEGIASTAIMILFAILYFGIMIDSGLFDP
;
A
#
# COMPACT_ATOMS: atom_id res chain seq x y z
N MET A 1 -21.81 2.77 -14.01
CA MET A 1 -21.83 1.73 -12.94
C MET A 1 -20.53 1.73 -12.13
N LEU A 2 -19.36 1.55 -12.76
CA LEU A 2 -18.06 1.59 -12.08
C LEU A 2 -17.73 2.94 -11.41
N SER A 3 -18.15 4.06 -11.99
CA SER A 3 -17.95 5.39 -11.39
C SER A 3 -18.64 5.53 -10.03
N ILE A 4 -19.83 4.95 -9.85
CA ILE A 4 -20.55 4.96 -8.56
C ILE A 4 -19.78 4.13 -7.52
N LEU A 5 -19.24 2.97 -7.92
CA LEU A 5 -18.37 2.15 -7.07
C LEU A 5 -17.10 2.91 -6.67
N GLY A 6 -16.48 3.65 -7.59
CA GLY A 6 -15.31 4.48 -7.28
C GLY A 6 -15.60 5.59 -6.26
N PHE A 7 -16.67 6.37 -6.46
CA PHE A 7 -17.03 7.43 -5.50
C PHE A 7 -17.45 6.88 -4.13
N SER A 8 -18.21 5.77 -4.11
CA SER A 8 -18.59 5.12 -2.85
C SER A 8 -17.40 4.49 -2.13
N MET A 9 -16.40 3.98 -2.85
CA MET A 9 -15.13 3.50 -2.27
C MET A 9 -14.43 4.62 -1.50
N ILE A 10 -14.29 5.81 -2.10
CA ILE A 10 -13.67 6.96 -1.45
C ILE A 10 -14.46 7.39 -0.21
N ALA A 11 -15.79 7.44 -0.31
CA ALA A 11 -16.65 7.81 0.82
C ALA A 11 -16.53 6.82 1.99
N VAL A 12 -16.56 5.51 1.71
CA VAL A 12 -16.41 4.46 2.73
C VAL A 12 -15.00 4.48 3.34
N PHE A 13 -13.97 4.66 2.50
CA PHE A 13 -12.59 4.80 2.96
C PHE A 13 -12.41 5.97 3.93
N MET A 14 -12.89 7.16 3.55
CA MET A 14 -12.83 8.35 4.40
C MET A 14 -13.63 8.13 5.69
N TYR A 15 -14.83 7.56 5.61
CA TYR A 15 -15.65 7.28 6.79
C TYR A 15 -14.97 6.33 7.78
N LEU A 16 -14.34 5.25 7.30
CA LEU A 16 -13.65 4.26 8.14
C LEU A 16 -12.44 4.84 8.87
N ILE A 17 -11.70 5.74 8.22
CA ILE A 17 -10.56 6.42 8.84
C ILE A 17 -11.03 7.50 9.82
N MET A 18 -11.98 8.35 9.42
CA MET A 18 -12.48 9.45 10.26
C MET A 18 -13.22 8.93 11.51
N SER A 19 -13.90 7.79 11.40
CA SER A 19 -14.54 7.13 12.54
C SER A 19 -13.55 6.51 13.53
N LYS A 20 -12.23 6.55 13.25
CA LYS A 20 -11.14 6.00 14.07
C LYS A 20 -11.31 4.52 14.44
N ARG A 21 -12.17 3.79 13.73
CA ARG A 21 -12.45 2.37 14.02
C ARG A 21 -11.43 1.43 13.40
N LEU A 22 -10.72 1.87 12.36
CA LEU A 22 -9.65 1.14 11.70
C LEU A 22 -8.40 2.01 11.60
N SER A 23 -7.23 1.39 11.62
CA SER A 23 -6.00 2.09 11.25
C SER A 23 -6.02 2.42 9.75
N ALA A 24 -5.37 3.52 9.36
CA ALA A 24 -5.31 3.94 7.97
C ALA A 24 -4.76 2.83 7.05
N LEU A 25 -3.73 2.11 7.52
CA LEU A 25 -3.11 1.01 6.78
C LEU A 25 -4.09 -0.15 6.53
N VAL A 26 -4.89 -0.52 7.54
CA VAL A 26 -5.92 -1.56 7.39
C VAL A 26 -7.04 -1.10 6.46
N ALA A 27 -7.45 0.16 6.53
CA ALA A 27 -8.45 0.72 5.64
C ALA A 27 -7.97 0.74 4.17
N ILE A 28 -6.70 1.09 3.93
CA ILE A 28 -6.09 1.14 2.58
C ILE A 28 -6.04 -0.26 1.96
N MET A 29 -5.83 -1.31 2.75
CA MET A 29 -5.85 -2.68 2.25
C MET A 29 -7.27 -3.23 2.05
N LEU A 30 -8.14 -3.12 3.07
CA LEU A 30 -9.45 -3.78 3.03
C LEU A 30 -10.42 -3.15 2.05
N VAL A 31 -10.45 -1.82 1.95
CA VAL A 31 -11.48 -1.13 1.17
C VAL A 31 -11.38 -1.45 -0.33
N PRO A 32 -10.21 -1.37 -0.99
CA PRO A 32 -10.08 -1.75 -2.40
C PRO A 32 -10.42 -3.22 -2.66
N ILE A 33 -10.07 -4.12 -1.73
CA ILE A 33 -10.37 -5.56 -1.85
C ILE A 33 -11.89 -5.78 -1.85
N ILE A 34 -12.60 -5.22 -0.85
CA ILE A 34 -14.06 -5.38 -0.73
C ILE A 34 -14.77 -4.81 -1.96
N PHE A 35 -14.38 -3.62 -2.40
CA PHE A 35 -14.98 -2.98 -3.57
C PHE A 35 -14.64 -3.67 -4.88
N GLY A 36 -13.44 -4.25 -5.01
CA GLY A 36 -13.06 -5.07 -6.17
C GLY A 36 -13.90 -6.35 -6.26
N VAL A 37 -14.17 -7.00 -5.13
CA VAL A 37 -15.08 -8.17 -5.07
C VAL A 37 -16.51 -7.76 -5.45
N ILE A 38 -17.03 -6.67 -4.90
CA ILE A 38 -18.37 -6.15 -5.24
C ILE A 38 -18.46 -5.75 -6.73
N GLY A 39 -17.37 -5.23 -7.29
CA GLY A 39 -17.26 -4.86 -8.70
C GLY A 39 -17.20 -6.05 -9.67
N GLY A 40 -17.12 -7.29 -9.17
CA GLY A 40 -17.04 -8.50 -9.99
C GLY A 40 -15.62 -8.92 -10.39
N PHE A 41 -14.58 -8.26 -9.86
CA PHE A 41 -13.17 -8.48 -10.23
C PHE A 41 -12.49 -9.58 -9.40
N PHE A 42 -13.23 -10.56 -8.89
CA PHE A 42 -12.70 -11.56 -7.96
C PHE A 42 -11.47 -12.31 -8.49
N THR A 43 -11.50 -12.73 -9.76
CA THR A 43 -10.40 -13.45 -10.41
C THR A 43 -9.23 -12.55 -10.81
N GLU A 44 -9.49 -11.26 -11.02
CA GLU A 44 -8.49 -10.28 -11.46
C GLU A 44 -7.80 -9.58 -10.30
N LEU A 45 -8.37 -9.64 -9.09
CA LEU A 45 -7.79 -9.04 -7.88
C LEU A 45 -6.39 -9.55 -7.58
N GLY A 46 -6.13 -10.86 -7.73
CA GLY A 46 -4.81 -11.45 -7.51
C GLY A 46 -3.74 -10.85 -8.42
N PRO A 47 -3.91 -10.93 -9.75
CA PRO A 47 -3.04 -10.27 -10.72
C PRO A 47 -2.88 -8.76 -10.46
N MET A 48 -3.98 -8.03 -10.21
CA MET A 48 -3.92 -6.59 -9.92
C MET A 48 -3.09 -6.26 -8.67
N MET A 49 -3.18 -7.09 -7.63
CA MET A 49 -2.36 -6.94 -6.43
C MET A 49 -0.89 -7.23 -6.71
N GLN A 50 -0.59 -8.27 -7.49
CA GLN A 50 0.77 -8.61 -7.87
C GLN A 50 1.42 -7.49 -8.70
N ASP A 51 0.73 -6.97 -9.70
CA ASP A 51 1.19 -5.84 -10.51
C ASP A 51 1.46 -4.61 -9.65
N GLY A 52 0.60 -4.35 -8.65
CA GLY A 52 0.80 -3.27 -7.68
C GLY A 52 2.06 -3.45 -6.84
N VAL A 53 2.34 -4.67 -6.38
CA VAL A 53 3.55 -5.00 -5.62
C VAL A 53 4.79 -4.89 -6.49
N GLU A 54 4.76 -5.43 -7.71
CA GLU A 54 5.87 -5.34 -8.67
C GLU A 54 6.17 -3.87 -9.03
N GLY A 55 5.14 -3.04 -9.17
CA GLY A 55 5.29 -1.60 -9.45
C GLY A 55 6.02 -0.82 -8.34
N ILE A 56 5.93 -1.27 -7.08
CA ILE A 56 6.63 -0.63 -5.95
C ILE A 56 7.90 -1.37 -5.51
N ALA A 57 8.12 -2.60 -5.99
CA ALA A 57 9.20 -3.47 -5.55
C ALA A 57 10.58 -2.83 -5.73
N SER A 58 10.84 -2.22 -6.90
CA SER A 58 12.12 -1.56 -7.19
C SER A 58 12.42 -0.43 -6.21
N THR A 59 11.42 0.41 -5.92
CA THR A 59 11.56 1.50 -4.95
C THR A 59 11.83 0.96 -3.54
N ALA A 60 11.13 -0.10 -3.12
CA ALA A 60 11.34 -0.73 -1.83
C ALA A 60 12.76 -1.31 -1.70
N ILE A 61 13.27 -1.94 -2.77
CA ILE A 61 14.64 -2.49 -2.81
C ILE A 61 15.67 -1.37 -2.69
N MET A 62 15.49 -0.24 -3.40
CA MET A 62 16.41 0.90 -3.25
C MET A 62 16.44 1.44 -1.82
N ILE A 63 15.27 1.58 -1.19
CA ILE A 63 15.18 2.07 0.19
C ILE A 63 15.87 1.09 1.14
N LEU A 64 15.62 -0.21 0.99
CA LEU A 64 16.28 -1.25 1.78
C LEU A 64 17.79 -1.21 1.60
N PHE A 65 18.27 -1.09 0.36
CA PHE A 65 19.68 -0.94 0.06
C PHE A 65 20.27 0.28 0.75
N ALA A 66 19.62 1.45 0.66
CA ALA A 66 20.09 2.68 1.28
C ALA A 66 20.20 2.53 2.81
N ILE A 67 19.18 1.93 3.46
CA ILE A 67 19.19 1.69 4.91
C ILE A 67 20.36 0.79 5.30
N LEU A 68 20.58 -0.30 4.57
CA LEU A 68 21.67 -1.24 4.85
C LEU A 68 23.05 -0.62 4.57
N TYR A 69 23.19 0.10 3.46
CA TYR A 69 24.43 0.76 3.07
C TYR A 69 24.85 1.82 4.09
N PHE A 70 23.93 2.72 4.46
CA PHE A 70 24.22 3.73 5.48
C PHE A 70 24.40 3.10 6.86
N GLY A 71 23.66 2.04 7.18
CA GLY A 71 23.88 1.27 8.41
C GLY A 71 25.31 0.73 8.52
N ILE A 72 25.84 0.13 7.46
CA ILE A 72 27.22 -0.38 7.42
C ILE A 72 28.23 0.78 7.51
N MET A 73 28.01 1.89 6.81
CA MET A 73 28.91 3.05 6.89
C MET A 73 28.99 3.62 8.30
N ILE A 74 27.85 3.72 9.00
CA ILE A 74 27.80 4.16 10.40
C ILE A 74 28.58 3.18 11.29
N ASP A 75 28.38 1.88 11.12
CA ASP A 75 29.08 0.85 11.91
C ASP A 75 30.61 0.84 11.66
N SER A 76 31.03 1.17 10.44
CA SER A 76 32.45 1.28 10.08
C SER A 76 33.15 2.55 10.59
N GLY A 77 32.43 3.42 11.31
CA GLY A 77 32.97 4.69 11.81
C GLY A 77 33.32 5.69 10.72
N LEU A 78 32.82 5.50 9.49
CA LEU A 78 33.05 6.43 8.37
C LEU A 78 32.44 7.82 8.63
N PHE A 79 31.49 7.89 9.56
CA PHE A 79 30.85 9.11 10.02
C PHE A 79 31.30 9.55 11.42
N ASP A 80 32.28 8.86 12.03
CA ASP A 80 32.88 9.31 13.28
C ASP A 80 33.85 10.48 12.98
N PRO A 81 33.80 11.59 13.74
CA PRO A 81 34.55 12.82 13.45
C PRO A 81 36.06 12.70 13.62
#